data_AF-A0A9P0Z6C1-F1
#
_entry.id   AF-A0A9P0Z6C1-F1
#
_cell.length_a   1.000
_cell.length_b   1.000
_cell.length_c   1.000
_cell.angle_alpha   90.00
_cell.angle_beta   90.00
_cell.angle_gamma   90.00
#
_symmetry.space_group_name_H-M   'P 1'
#
loop_
_entity.id
_entity.type
_entity.pdbx_description
1 polymer ?
#
loop_
_entity_poly.entity_id
_entity_poly.type
_entity_poly.pdbx_seq_one_letter_code
_entity_poly.pdbx_strand_id
1 'polypeptide(L)'
;MLSSWIFIIHICQVDNGCIEHLFPSLHKNDWDVLIAHFLGVDHAGHISGVDSTQMIEKLEQYNGILEKIVDVLEGQSGPGGLHENTLLLVMGDHGQTVNGDHGGGTAEEVETSLFAMSLKKPPSPLPLESGPSSCNVDLDGNKMCISSIQQLDFAVTLSALLGVPYPFGSIGQVNAELYALAAGTWNLDSFGNGNGQNQLERWMQNYVNALCINAWQVKNYIDVYSDSSLIGFSDKDLSHITDLYDLAQDMWSHTKDALVQCQNGNSSTSLTILKKQIYAYSNLLDNIKTLGRSKWTEFNLTVMGAGFALMLLSLLFHVIFIKKLDKTYVLHFPYCGKFLISLEVPFAYITVLIRAFSFLSNSFILEEGKVAIFLLATTGTIQLRRAIAANKLQSEVGAY
;
A
#
# COMPACT_ATOMS: atom_id res chain seq x y z
N MET A 1 -0.80 -11.84 -30.65
CA MET A 1 -0.74 -10.45 -31.14
C MET A 1 -2.14 -9.85 -31.07
N LEU A 2 -2.47 -9.31 -29.91
CA LEU A 2 -3.49 -8.29 -29.69
C LEU A 2 -2.81 -7.35 -28.71
N SER A 3 -2.00 -6.45 -29.28
CA SER A 3 -1.39 -5.35 -28.56
C SER A 3 -2.52 -4.49 -28.03
N SER A 4 -2.88 -4.72 -26.77
CA SER A 4 -3.85 -3.93 -26.04
C SER A 4 -3.19 -2.62 -25.66
N TRP A 5 -3.09 -1.73 -26.66
CA TRP A 5 -3.13 -0.30 -26.41
C TRP A 5 -4.59 0.00 -26.05
N ILE A 6 -4.98 -0.25 -24.80
CA ILE A 6 -6.21 0.32 -24.29
C ILE A 6 -5.89 1.77 -23.99
N PHE A 7 -6.13 2.61 -24.99
CA PHE A 7 -6.49 3.99 -24.74
C PHE A 7 -7.81 3.94 -23.95
N ILE A 8 -7.77 4.15 -22.64
CA ILE A 8 -8.98 4.30 -21.81
C ILE A 8 -9.58 5.68 -22.15
N ILE A 9 -10.35 5.74 -23.24
CA ILE A 9 -11.14 6.91 -23.65
C ILE A 9 -12.57 6.84 -23.03
N HIS A 10 -12.78 6.03 -21.99
CA HIS A 10 -14.07 5.97 -21.30
C HIS A 10 -13.93 5.99 -19.78
N ILE A 11 -13.47 7.14 -19.28
CA ILE A 11 -13.49 7.53 -17.85
C ILE A 11 -14.87 7.27 -17.22
N CYS A 12 -15.96 7.48 -17.96
CA CYS A 12 -17.31 7.28 -17.46
C CYS A 12 -17.73 5.80 -17.38
N GLN A 13 -17.21 4.92 -18.23
CA GLN A 13 -17.74 3.55 -18.33
C GLN A 13 -17.28 2.65 -17.19
N VAL A 14 -16.07 2.87 -16.67
CA VAL A 14 -15.54 2.11 -15.53
C VAL A 14 -16.28 2.47 -14.24
N ASP A 15 -16.42 3.77 -13.97
CA ASP A 15 -17.16 4.24 -12.78
C ASP A 15 -18.65 3.88 -12.86
N ASN A 16 -19.26 3.93 -14.05
CA ASN A 16 -20.64 3.47 -14.23
C ASN A 16 -20.79 1.98 -13.89
N GLY A 17 -19.82 1.14 -14.28
CA GLY A 17 -19.81 -0.27 -13.88
C GLY A 17 -19.75 -0.43 -12.35
N CYS A 18 -18.92 0.36 -11.66
CA CYS A 18 -18.89 0.38 -10.21
C CYS A 18 -20.24 0.77 -9.61
N ILE A 19 -20.89 1.83 -10.13
CA ILE A 19 -22.20 2.32 -9.69
C ILE A 19 -23.28 1.25 -9.89
N GLU A 20 -23.33 0.62 -11.06
CA GLU A 20 -24.32 -0.41 -11.43
C GLU A 20 -24.28 -1.62 -10.48
N HIS A 21 -23.12 -1.95 -9.93
CA HIS A 21 -22.96 -3.05 -8.97
C HIS A 21 -23.05 -2.61 -7.51
N LEU A 22 -22.61 -1.39 -7.18
CA LEU A 22 -22.56 -0.87 -5.81
C LEU A 22 -23.95 -0.72 -5.21
N PHE A 23 -24.84 0.04 -5.88
CA PHE A 23 -26.17 0.35 -5.32
C PHE A 23 -27.03 -0.89 -5.06
N PRO A 24 -27.12 -1.87 -5.98
CA PRO A 24 -27.84 -3.12 -5.69
C PRO A 24 -27.24 -3.92 -4.54
N SER A 25 -25.91 -3.83 -4.34
CA SER A 25 -25.23 -4.56 -3.27
C SER A 25 -25.49 -3.96 -1.89
N LEU A 26 -25.69 -2.64 -1.80
CA LEU A 26 -26.10 -1.99 -0.54
C LEU A 26 -27.41 -2.56 0.01
N HIS A 27 -28.31 -3.06 -0.83
CA HIS A 27 -29.58 -3.66 -0.39
C HIS A 27 -29.51 -5.16 -0.08
N LYS A 28 -28.31 -5.75 -0.03
CA LYS A 28 -28.09 -7.16 0.27
C LYS A 28 -27.35 -7.32 1.59
N ASN A 29 -27.56 -8.46 2.24
CA ASN A 29 -26.90 -8.86 3.48
C ASN A 29 -25.89 -10.02 3.26
N ASP A 30 -25.27 -10.08 2.08
CA ASP A 30 -24.39 -11.17 1.65
C ASP A 30 -22.90 -10.78 1.69
N TRP A 31 -22.56 -9.66 2.34
CA TRP A 31 -21.20 -9.16 2.46
C TRP A 31 -20.92 -8.66 3.89
N ASP A 32 -19.71 -8.95 4.37
CA ASP A 32 -19.14 -8.33 5.59
C ASP A 32 -18.29 -7.10 5.25
N VAL A 33 -17.72 -7.07 4.03
CA VAL A 33 -16.90 -5.97 3.50
C VAL A 33 -17.27 -5.74 2.04
N LEU A 34 -17.60 -4.50 1.70
CA LEU A 34 -17.89 -4.05 0.34
C LEU A 34 -16.88 -2.97 -0.07
N ILE A 35 -16.17 -3.19 -1.17
CA ILE A 35 -15.16 -2.26 -1.69
C ILE A 35 -15.59 -1.80 -3.08
N ALA A 36 -15.71 -0.49 -3.25
CA ALA A 36 -15.91 0.15 -4.54
C ALA A 36 -14.69 1.04 -4.84
N HIS A 37 -13.98 0.74 -5.93
CA HIS A 37 -12.81 1.47 -6.37
C HIS A 37 -13.17 2.25 -7.63
N PHE A 38 -13.04 3.57 -7.58
CA PHE A 38 -13.35 4.46 -8.70
C PHE A 38 -12.06 5.04 -9.30
N LEU A 39 -11.99 5.18 -10.62
CA LEU A 39 -10.75 5.61 -11.32
C LEU A 39 -10.82 7.03 -11.89
N GLY A 40 -12.02 7.58 -12.05
CA GLY A 40 -12.18 8.74 -12.89
C GLY A 40 -11.58 10.05 -12.39
N VAL A 41 -11.37 10.25 -11.09
CA VAL A 41 -10.63 11.42 -10.55
C VAL A 41 -9.16 11.36 -10.95
N ASP A 42 -8.52 10.19 -10.82
CA ASP A 42 -7.11 10.03 -11.20
C ASP A 42 -6.91 10.36 -12.68
N HIS A 43 -7.72 9.75 -13.55
CA HIS A 43 -7.67 10.01 -14.99
C HIS A 43 -7.98 11.46 -15.36
N ALA A 44 -8.95 12.10 -14.68
CA ALA A 44 -9.26 13.52 -14.93
C ALA A 44 -8.02 14.39 -14.65
N GLY A 45 -7.30 14.10 -13.57
CA GLY A 45 -6.02 14.71 -13.23
C GLY A 45 -4.99 14.55 -14.34
N HIS A 46 -4.66 13.31 -14.72
CA HIS A 46 -3.66 13.03 -15.77
C HIS A 46 -3.95 13.70 -17.11
N ILE A 47 -5.23 13.78 -17.50
CA ILE A 47 -5.63 14.26 -18.82
C ILE A 47 -5.76 15.78 -18.86
N SER A 48 -6.36 16.37 -17.82
CA SER A 48 -6.80 17.78 -17.85
C SER A 48 -6.11 18.64 -16.80
N GLY A 49 -5.36 18.05 -15.87
CA GLY A 49 -4.84 18.72 -14.68
C GLY A 49 -5.87 18.81 -13.56
N VAL A 50 -5.39 19.03 -12.33
CA VAL A 50 -6.27 19.06 -11.14
C VAL A 50 -7.12 20.33 -11.06
N ASP A 51 -6.65 21.45 -11.64
CA ASP A 51 -7.39 22.72 -11.73
C ASP A 51 -8.12 22.85 -13.08
N SER A 52 -8.93 21.83 -13.41
CA SER A 52 -9.67 21.76 -14.67
C SER A 52 -11.17 21.63 -14.43
N THR A 53 -11.97 22.11 -15.38
CA THR A 53 -13.43 21.92 -15.34
C THR A 53 -13.80 20.44 -15.29
N GLN A 54 -13.04 19.59 -15.98
CA GLN A 54 -13.22 18.13 -15.98
C GLN A 54 -13.01 17.53 -14.59
N MET A 55 -12.00 17.99 -13.84
CA MET A 55 -11.79 17.56 -12.46
C MET A 55 -12.96 17.98 -11.58
N ILE A 56 -13.42 19.23 -11.70
CA ILE A 56 -14.56 19.76 -10.93
C ILE A 56 -15.82 18.94 -11.20
N GLU A 57 -16.20 18.76 -12.47
CA GLU A 57 -17.37 17.96 -12.87
C GLU A 57 -17.27 16.52 -12.32
N LYS A 58 -16.07 15.97 -12.27
CA LYS A 58 -15.84 14.62 -11.77
C LYS A 58 -15.96 14.51 -10.26
N LEU A 59 -15.43 15.47 -9.52
CA LEU A 59 -15.58 15.57 -8.07
C LEU A 59 -17.06 15.80 -7.69
N GLU A 60 -17.78 16.64 -8.42
CA GLU A 60 -19.22 16.83 -8.24
C GLU A 60 -20.01 15.54 -8.49
N GLN A 61 -19.64 14.77 -9.53
CA GLN A 61 -20.22 13.45 -9.77
C GLN A 61 -20.00 12.51 -8.58
N TYR A 62 -18.78 12.44 -8.05
CA TYR A 62 -18.44 11.58 -6.91
C TYR A 62 -19.17 12.01 -5.64
N ASN A 63 -19.27 13.32 -5.39
CA ASN A 63 -20.05 13.85 -4.28
C ASN A 63 -21.53 13.41 -4.38
N GLY A 64 -22.14 13.55 -5.56
CA GLY A 64 -23.53 13.10 -5.76
C GLY A 64 -23.73 11.58 -5.67
N ILE A 65 -22.70 10.78 -5.91
CA ILE A 65 -22.72 9.32 -5.65
C ILE A 65 -22.63 9.06 -4.15
N LEU A 66 -21.72 9.74 -3.46
CA LEU A 66 -21.53 9.61 -2.01
C LEU A 66 -22.79 9.98 -1.23
N GLU A 67 -23.44 11.10 -1.57
CA GLU A 67 -24.72 11.50 -0.98
C GLU A 67 -25.76 10.39 -1.08
N LYS A 68 -25.91 9.78 -2.26
CA LYS A 68 -26.85 8.65 -2.46
C LYS A 68 -26.48 7.41 -1.66
N ILE A 69 -25.19 7.12 -1.49
CA ILE A 69 -24.72 6.02 -0.65
C ILE A 69 -25.11 6.30 0.81
N VAL A 70 -24.82 7.50 1.30
CA VAL A 70 -25.17 7.94 2.66
C VAL A 70 -26.67 7.83 2.89
N ASP A 71 -27.49 8.32 1.96
CA ASP A 71 -28.96 8.23 2.03
C ASP A 71 -29.45 6.78 2.20
N VAL A 72 -28.89 5.84 1.44
CA VAL A 72 -29.23 4.41 1.54
C VAL A 72 -28.80 3.83 2.88
N LEU A 73 -27.58 4.12 3.32
CA LEU A 73 -27.04 3.61 4.59
C LEU A 73 -27.84 4.13 5.78
N GLU A 74 -28.06 5.44 5.85
CA GLU A 74 -28.83 6.06 6.93
C GLU A 74 -30.28 5.58 6.93
N GLY A 75 -30.92 5.48 5.75
CA GLY A 75 -32.29 5.00 5.60
C GLY A 75 -32.53 3.57 6.11
N GLN A 76 -31.48 2.76 6.27
CA GLN A 76 -31.57 1.37 6.75
C GLN A 76 -30.72 1.10 8.01
N SER A 77 -30.29 2.15 8.72
CA SER A 77 -29.45 2.11 9.92
C SER A 77 -30.20 1.93 11.25
N GLY A 78 -31.54 1.90 11.21
CA GLY A 78 -32.36 1.73 12.41
C GLY A 78 -32.12 0.39 13.13
N PRO A 79 -32.61 0.22 14.38
CA PRO A 79 -32.44 -1.03 15.12
C PRO A 79 -32.99 -2.25 14.35
N GLY A 80 -32.14 -3.26 14.14
CA GLY A 80 -32.46 -4.43 13.32
C GLY A 80 -32.47 -4.17 11.81
N GLY A 81 -32.07 -2.98 11.37
CA GLY A 81 -31.90 -2.60 9.97
C GLY A 81 -30.62 -3.18 9.35
N LEU A 82 -30.59 -3.22 8.02
CA LEU A 82 -29.49 -3.81 7.26
C LEU A 82 -28.14 -3.13 7.55
N HIS A 83 -28.15 -1.82 7.81
CA HIS A 83 -26.96 -1.01 8.03
C HIS A 83 -26.80 -0.53 9.48
N GLU A 84 -27.43 -1.21 10.44
CA GLU A 84 -27.33 -0.84 11.87
C GLU A 84 -25.88 -0.78 12.35
N ASN A 85 -25.03 -1.69 11.89
CA ASN A 85 -23.63 -1.83 12.30
C ASN A 85 -22.66 -1.62 11.13
N THR A 86 -22.91 -0.62 10.28
CA THR A 86 -22.03 -0.31 9.13
C THR A 86 -21.07 0.85 9.43
N LEU A 87 -19.85 0.75 8.91
CA LEU A 87 -18.86 1.81 8.86
C LEU A 87 -18.56 2.13 7.39
N LEU A 88 -18.87 3.35 6.96
CA LEU A 88 -18.51 3.85 5.63
C LEU A 88 -17.14 4.53 5.70
N LEU A 89 -16.22 4.10 4.83
CA LEU A 89 -14.91 4.71 4.63
C LEU A 89 -14.80 5.13 3.17
N VAL A 90 -14.40 6.38 2.92
CA VAL A 90 -14.12 6.91 1.59
C VAL A 90 -12.76 7.58 1.65
N MET A 91 -11.83 7.10 0.84
CA MET A 91 -10.46 7.62 0.84
C MET A 91 -9.84 7.56 -0.55
N GLY A 92 -8.87 8.43 -0.79
CA GLY A 92 -7.89 8.23 -1.86
C GLY A 92 -6.72 7.39 -1.38
N ASP A 93 -6.01 6.78 -2.34
CA ASP A 93 -4.75 6.08 -2.12
C ASP A 93 -3.55 7.03 -2.31
N HIS A 94 -3.68 8.02 -3.19
CA HIS A 94 -2.70 9.08 -3.38
C HIS A 94 -3.37 10.43 -3.66
N GLY A 95 -2.55 11.48 -3.70
CA GLY A 95 -2.92 12.77 -4.27
C GLY A 95 -2.26 12.95 -5.64
N GLN A 96 -2.32 14.16 -6.20
CA GLN A 96 -1.75 14.48 -7.51
C GLN A 96 -1.11 15.87 -7.49
N THR A 97 -0.04 16.02 -8.26
CA THR A 97 0.54 17.34 -8.56
C THR A 97 -0.45 18.21 -9.34
N VAL A 98 -0.19 19.51 -9.45
CA VAL A 98 -1.04 20.45 -10.22
C VAL A 98 -1.25 19.99 -11.68
N ASN A 99 -0.24 19.33 -12.26
CA ASN A 99 -0.29 18.82 -13.63
C ASN A 99 -0.94 17.43 -13.75
N GLY A 100 -1.45 16.87 -12.65
CA GLY A 100 -2.10 15.56 -12.63
C GLY A 100 -1.17 14.36 -12.46
N ASP A 101 0.14 14.58 -12.31
CA ASP A 101 1.11 13.50 -12.12
C ASP A 101 1.16 13.03 -10.66
N HIS A 102 1.59 11.79 -10.44
CA HIS A 102 1.80 11.21 -9.11
C HIS A 102 2.83 10.06 -9.12
N GLY A 103 3.45 9.83 -7.97
CA GLY A 103 4.58 8.93 -7.77
C GLY A 103 5.17 8.99 -6.35
N GLY A 104 4.63 9.86 -5.49
CA GLY A 104 4.98 9.97 -4.07
C GLY A 104 6.21 10.85 -3.80
N GLY A 105 6.57 11.73 -4.75
CA GLY A 105 7.73 12.61 -4.63
C GLY A 105 7.47 13.89 -3.83
N THR A 106 6.23 14.38 -3.83
CA THR A 106 5.82 15.61 -3.13
C THR A 106 4.70 15.37 -2.12
N ALA A 107 4.45 16.36 -1.26
CA ALA A 107 3.38 16.32 -0.28
C ALA A 107 2.01 16.16 -0.95
N GLU A 108 1.77 16.87 -2.05
CA GLU A 108 0.53 16.82 -2.82
C GLU A 108 0.26 15.44 -3.43
N GLU A 109 1.30 14.62 -3.63
CA GLU A 109 1.17 13.26 -4.16
C GLU A 109 0.90 12.22 -3.07
N VAL A 110 1.32 12.46 -1.82
CA VAL A 110 1.17 11.51 -0.70
C VAL A 110 0.05 11.89 0.28
N GLU A 111 -0.41 13.14 0.25
CA GLU A 111 -1.55 13.61 1.01
C GLU A 111 -2.85 13.33 0.26
N THR A 112 -3.82 12.77 0.96
CA THR A 112 -5.13 12.42 0.40
C THR A 112 -6.19 12.49 1.50
N SER A 113 -7.46 12.50 1.11
CA SER A 113 -8.58 12.62 2.05
C SER A 113 -9.04 11.25 2.57
N LEU A 114 -9.54 11.24 3.80
CA LEU A 114 -10.28 10.14 4.39
C LEU A 114 -11.56 10.70 5.04
N PHE A 115 -12.70 10.22 4.60
CA PHE A 115 -13.99 10.41 5.23
C PHE A 115 -14.44 9.10 5.87
N ALA A 116 -14.83 9.15 7.15
CA ALA A 116 -15.27 7.99 7.90
C ALA A 116 -16.56 8.28 8.65
N MET A 117 -17.55 7.41 8.50
CA MET A 117 -18.88 7.56 9.08
C MET A 117 -19.39 6.23 9.63
N SER A 118 -19.65 6.18 10.94
CA SER A 118 -20.28 5.04 11.58
C SER A 118 -21.79 5.26 11.71
N LEU A 119 -22.58 4.29 11.26
CA LEU A 119 -24.04 4.33 11.34
C LEU A 119 -24.52 4.03 12.76
N LYS A 120 -23.71 3.32 13.56
CA LYS A 120 -23.95 3.13 14.99
C LYS A 120 -23.22 4.18 15.81
N LYS A 121 -23.96 5.19 16.25
CA LYS A 121 -23.40 6.31 17.01
C LYS A 121 -22.70 5.81 18.30
N PRO A 122 -21.48 6.27 18.59
CA PRO A 122 -20.81 5.93 19.84
C PRO A 122 -21.56 6.56 21.03
N PRO A 123 -21.55 5.90 22.21
CA PRO A 123 -22.18 6.45 23.40
C PRO A 123 -21.36 7.63 23.93
N SER A 124 -21.94 8.84 23.83
CA SER A 124 -21.37 10.13 24.28
C SER A 124 -20.04 10.53 23.61
N PRO A 125 -19.65 11.82 23.58
CA PRO A 125 -18.39 12.20 22.97
C PRO A 125 -17.24 11.66 23.83
N LEU A 126 -16.59 10.59 23.35
CA LEU A 126 -15.30 10.16 23.85
C LEU A 126 -14.34 11.36 23.73
N PRO A 127 -13.73 11.86 24.82
CA PRO A 127 -12.74 12.92 24.73
C PRO A 127 -11.51 12.39 23.99
N LEU A 128 -11.53 12.59 22.67
CA LEU A 128 -10.41 12.48 21.75
C LEU A 128 -9.48 13.67 21.96
N GLU A 129 -8.90 13.79 23.15
CA GLU A 129 -7.75 14.68 23.37
C GLU A 129 -6.47 13.95 22.93
N SER A 130 -6.28 13.66 21.65
CA SER A 130 -5.02 13.05 21.19
C SER A 130 -4.74 13.19 19.69
N GLY A 131 -4.87 14.39 19.12
CA GLY A 131 -4.39 14.64 17.77
C GLY A 131 -4.12 16.14 17.56
N PRO A 132 -3.17 16.53 16.69
CA PRO A 132 -3.10 17.88 16.18
C PRO A 132 -4.32 18.13 15.28
N SER A 133 -5.49 18.32 15.87
CA SER A 133 -6.70 18.69 15.13
C SER A 133 -6.65 20.18 14.84
N SER A 134 -6.56 20.57 13.57
CA SER A 134 -6.78 21.95 13.18
C SER A 134 -8.29 22.19 13.14
N CYS A 135 -8.78 22.93 14.12
CA CYS A 135 -10.19 23.31 14.16
C CYS A 135 -10.35 24.71 13.60
N ASN A 136 -11.02 24.81 12.46
CA ASN A 136 -11.39 26.07 11.84
C ASN A 136 -12.90 26.26 11.89
N VAL A 137 -13.36 27.47 11.59
CA VAL A 137 -14.77 27.76 11.37
C VAL A 137 -14.98 27.76 9.86
N ASP A 138 -15.97 27.01 9.38
CA ASP A 138 -16.34 27.00 7.96
C ASP A 138 -17.02 28.32 7.55
N LEU A 139 -17.39 28.43 6.27
CA LEU A 139 -18.06 29.61 5.72
C LEU A 139 -19.46 29.84 6.34
N ASP A 140 -20.08 28.81 6.91
CA ASP A 140 -21.40 28.82 7.52
C ASP A 140 -21.37 29.06 9.04
N GLY A 141 -20.18 29.22 9.63
CA GLY A 141 -20.00 29.46 11.05
C GLY A 141 -19.90 28.20 11.91
N ASN A 142 -19.86 27.01 11.32
CA ASN A 142 -19.73 25.75 12.05
C ASN A 142 -18.26 25.44 12.35
N LYS A 143 -18.00 24.90 13.55
CA LYS A 143 -16.66 24.43 13.93
C LYS A 143 -16.37 23.11 13.22
N MET A 144 -15.40 23.12 12.31
CA MET A 144 -14.88 21.95 11.62
C MET A 144 -13.48 21.63 12.14
N CYS A 145 -13.27 20.42 12.64
CA CYS A 145 -11.96 19.94 13.05
C CYS A 145 -11.46 18.90 12.06
N ILE A 146 -10.25 19.12 11.54
CA ILE A 146 -9.58 18.19 10.65
C ILE A 146 -8.45 17.53 11.43
N SER A 147 -8.45 16.20 11.45
CA SER A 147 -7.35 15.39 11.96
C SER A 147 -6.60 14.74 10.81
N SER A 148 -5.45 14.14 11.13
CA SER A 148 -4.63 13.41 10.16
C SER A 148 -4.35 12.00 10.66
N ILE A 149 -4.27 11.07 9.72
CA ILE A 149 -3.85 9.69 9.93
C ILE A 149 -2.71 9.39 8.96
N GLN A 150 -1.73 8.61 9.40
CA GLN A 150 -0.68 8.12 8.51
C GLN A 150 -1.23 6.96 7.68
N GLN A 151 -0.98 6.89 6.38
CA GLN A 151 -1.50 5.81 5.53
C GLN A 151 -1.12 4.41 6.05
N LEU A 152 0.08 4.27 6.64
CA LEU A 152 0.56 3.03 7.26
C LEU A 152 -0.32 2.55 8.44
N ASP A 153 -1.05 3.45 9.11
CA ASP A 153 -1.94 3.14 10.25
C ASP A 153 -3.27 2.53 9.77
N PHE A 154 -3.63 2.71 8.49
CA PHE A 154 -4.94 2.31 7.96
C PHE A 154 -5.19 0.81 8.06
N ALA A 155 -4.26 -0.02 7.57
CA ALA A 155 -4.46 -1.46 7.49
C ALA A 155 -4.64 -2.13 8.87
N VAL A 156 -3.83 -1.71 9.86
CA VAL A 156 -3.95 -2.23 11.23
C VAL A 156 -5.21 -1.72 11.92
N THR A 157 -5.61 -0.46 11.66
CA THR A 157 -6.84 0.10 12.23
C THR A 157 -8.07 -0.62 11.69
N LEU A 158 -8.14 -0.85 10.38
CA LEU A 158 -9.23 -1.62 9.77
C LEU A 158 -9.27 -3.06 10.28
N SER A 159 -8.11 -3.69 10.48
CA SER A 159 -8.04 -5.05 11.04
C SER A 159 -8.57 -5.10 12.47
N ALA A 160 -8.25 -4.09 13.29
CA ALA A 160 -8.79 -3.95 14.64
C ALA A 160 -10.31 -3.74 14.65
N LEU A 161 -10.83 -2.94 13.71
CA LEU A 161 -12.28 -2.70 13.56
C LEU A 161 -13.05 -3.95 13.12
N LEU A 162 -12.48 -4.73 12.22
CA LEU A 162 -13.07 -5.97 11.71
C LEU A 162 -12.89 -7.17 12.67
N GLY A 163 -12.04 -7.03 13.70
CA GLY A 163 -11.72 -8.12 14.62
C GLY A 163 -10.89 -9.24 13.99
N VAL A 164 -10.09 -8.93 12.96
CA VAL A 164 -9.23 -9.89 12.27
C VAL A 164 -7.75 -9.72 12.67
N PRO A 165 -6.90 -10.74 12.48
CA PRO A 165 -5.47 -10.63 12.79
C PRO A 165 -4.80 -9.49 12.02
N TYR A 166 -3.90 -8.78 12.69
CA TYR A 166 -3.19 -7.65 12.08
C TYR A 166 -2.22 -8.13 11.00
N PRO A 167 -2.09 -7.42 9.86
CA PRO A 167 -1.23 -7.84 8.77
C PRO A 167 0.21 -7.94 9.25
N PHE A 168 0.84 -9.10 9.04
CA PHE A 168 2.17 -9.39 9.59
C PHE A 168 3.22 -8.34 9.20
N GLY A 169 3.19 -7.81 7.97
CA GLY A 169 4.13 -6.79 7.50
C GLY A 169 3.77 -5.35 7.85
N SER A 170 2.68 -5.11 8.58
CA SER A 170 2.30 -3.76 9.00
C SER A 170 3.21 -3.28 10.13
N ILE A 171 3.69 -2.04 10.05
CA ILE A 171 4.33 -1.30 11.15
C ILE A 171 3.45 -0.15 11.66
N GLY A 172 2.18 -0.15 11.27
CA GLY A 172 1.24 0.88 11.66
C GLY A 172 0.79 0.78 13.11
N GLN A 173 0.19 1.88 13.56
CA GLN A 173 -0.47 2.01 14.83
C GLN A 173 -1.99 2.07 14.63
N VAL A 174 -2.77 1.36 15.45
CA VAL A 174 -4.23 1.53 15.47
C VAL A 174 -4.56 3.00 15.77
N ASN A 175 -5.24 3.68 14.85
CA ASN A 175 -5.61 5.08 15.00
C ASN A 175 -6.79 5.22 15.99
N ALA A 176 -6.60 6.02 17.03
CA ALA A 176 -7.58 6.21 18.09
C ALA A 176 -8.92 6.78 17.59
N GLU A 177 -8.89 7.75 16.68
CA GLU A 177 -10.09 8.45 16.22
C GLU A 177 -10.97 7.55 15.37
N LEU A 178 -10.36 6.88 14.40
CA LEU A 178 -11.05 5.94 13.53
C LEU A 178 -11.54 4.71 14.33
N TYR A 179 -10.74 4.22 15.29
CA TYR A 179 -11.15 3.14 16.18
C TYR A 179 -12.34 3.52 17.09
N ALA A 180 -12.41 4.77 17.53
CA ALA A 180 -13.52 5.27 18.35
C ALA A 180 -14.88 5.26 17.63
N LEU A 181 -14.90 5.32 16.29
CA LEU A 181 -16.15 5.26 15.52
C LEU A 181 -16.90 3.93 15.70
N ALA A 182 -16.20 2.84 16.04
CA ALA A 182 -16.83 1.54 16.32
C ALA A 182 -17.25 1.36 17.79
N ALA A 183 -17.01 2.32 18.68
CA ALA A 183 -17.35 2.17 20.10
C ALA A 183 -18.85 1.91 20.33
N GLY A 184 -19.72 2.34 19.40
CA GLY A 184 -21.15 2.08 19.43
C GLY A 184 -21.55 0.63 19.10
N THR A 185 -20.72 -0.12 18.36
CA THR A 185 -21.06 -1.48 17.90
C THR A 185 -20.72 -2.58 18.90
N TRP A 186 -19.93 -2.26 19.93
CA TRP A 186 -19.56 -3.23 20.94
C TRP A 186 -20.82 -3.67 21.72
N ASN A 187 -21.15 -4.96 21.72
CA ASN A 187 -22.30 -5.51 22.44
C ASN A 187 -22.10 -5.29 23.95
N LEU A 188 -22.70 -4.23 24.51
CA LEU A 188 -22.77 -4.05 25.96
C LEU A 188 -24.20 -4.35 26.45
N ASP A 189 -24.56 -5.63 26.53
CA ASP A 189 -25.78 -6.11 27.19
C ASP A 189 -25.81 -5.85 28.72
N SER A 190 -25.02 -4.90 29.23
CA SER A 190 -25.04 -4.44 30.63
C SER A 190 -25.13 -2.91 30.76
N PHE A 191 -25.67 -2.20 29.76
CA PHE A 191 -25.90 -0.76 29.82
C PHE A 191 -26.99 -0.38 30.84
N GLY A 192 -26.67 -0.47 32.14
CA GLY A 192 -27.23 0.48 33.09
C GLY A 192 -26.74 1.88 32.77
N ASN A 193 -27.53 2.90 33.13
CA ASN A 193 -27.20 4.34 33.08
C ASN A 193 -25.84 4.65 33.74
N GLY A 194 -24.74 4.39 33.04
CA GLY A 194 -23.38 4.64 33.49
C GLY A 194 -22.95 6.07 33.14
N ASN A 195 -22.32 6.74 34.11
CA ASN A 195 -21.56 7.98 33.95
C ASN A 195 -20.60 7.91 32.72
N GLY A 196 -20.45 9.00 31.96
CA GLY A 196 -19.54 9.10 30.80
C GLY A 196 -18.07 8.75 31.10
N GLN A 197 -17.58 8.90 32.34
CA GLN A 197 -16.25 8.41 32.74
C GLN A 197 -16.11 6.89 32.62
N ASN A 198 -17.16 6.13 32.95
CA ASN A 198 -17.12 4.67 32.85
C ASN A 198 -17.09 4.20 31.38
N GLN A 199 -17.66 4.99 30.47
CA GLN A 199 -17.62 4.71 29.02
C GLN A 199 -16.23 4.99 28.45
N LEU A 200 -15.62 6.12 28.82
CA LEU A 200 -14.26 6.46 28.44
C LEU A 200 -13.24 5.44 28.94
N GLU A 201 -13.31 5.05 30.21
CA GLU A 201 -12.41 4.06 30.80
C GLU A 201 -12.47 2.73 30.05
N ARG A 202 -13.68 2.26 29.70
CA ARG A 202 -13.88 1.03 28.92
C ARG A 202 -13.35 1.16 27.49
N TRP A 203 -13.59 2.28 26.84
CA TRP A 203 -13.02 2.53 25.51
C TRP A 203 -11.50 2.51 25.55
N MET A 204 -10.89 3.20 26.52
CA MET A 204 -9.44 3.21 26.71
C MET A 204 -8.91 1.80 27.00
N GLN A 205 -9.61 1.01 27.80
CA GLN A 205 -9.25 -0.38 28.04
C GLN A 205 -9.23 -1.20 26.74
N ASN A 206 -10.28 -1.11 25.92
CA ASN A 206 -10.35 -1.81 24.64
C ASN A 206 -9.26 -1.33 23.68
N TYR A 207 -8.96 -0.03 23.68
CA TYR A 207 -7.91 0.54 22.84
C TYR A 207 -6.51 0.10 23.28
N VAL A 208 -6.23 0.05 24.60
CA VAL A 208 -4.97 -0.53 25.11
C VAL A 208 -4.83 -1.99 24.69
N ASN A 209 -5.91 -2.79 24.74
CA ASN A 209 -5.86 -4.18 24.28
C ASN A 209 -5.48 -4.26 22.80
N ALA A 210 -6.08 -3.40 21.97
CA ALA A 210 -5.78 -3.32 20.55
C ALA A 210 -4.31 -2.93 20.30
N LEU A 211 -3.79 -1.95 21.06
CA LEU A 211 -2.38 -1.53 20.98
C LEU A 211 -1.40 -2.58 21.50
N CYS A 212 -1.77 -3.37 22.50
CA CYS A 212 -0.94 -4.47 22.99
C CYS A 212 -0.74 -5.55 21.90
N ILE A 213 -1.83 -5.96 21.24
CA ILE A 213 -1.76 -6.89 20.10
C ILE A 213 -0.96 -6.26 18.94
N ASN A 214 -1.13 -4.95 18.73
CA ASN A 214 -0.42 -4.20 17.69
C ASN A 214 1.08 -4.20 17.93
N ALA A 215 1.51 -3.84 19.15
CA ALA A 215 2.89 -3.83 19.55
C ALA A 215 3.53 -5.22 19.44
N TRP A 216 2.81 -6.27 19.86
CA TRP A 216 3.28 -7.64 19.70
C TRP A 216 3.49 -8.02 18.23
N GLN A 217 2.52 -7.76 17.35
CA GLN A 217 2.64 -8.06 15.92
C GLN A 217 3.81 -7.30 15.28
N VAL A 218 3.93 -6.00 15.56
CA VAL A 218 5.00 -5.16 15.01
C VAL A 218 6.36 -5.62 15.53
N LYS A 219 6.50 -5.90 16.84
CA LYS A 219 7.74 -6.43 17.41
C LYS A 219 8.14 -7.75 16.76
N ASN A 220 7.19 -8.68 16.63
CA ASN A 220 7.41 -9.96 15.98
C ASN A 220 7.86 -9.80 14.51
N TYR A 221 7.25 -8.86 13.77
CA TYR A 221 7.69 -8.54 12.41
C TYR A 221 9.13 -8.01 12.37
N ILE A 222 9.46 -7.06 13.26
CA ILE A 222 10.82 -6.49 13.33
C ILE A 222 11.85 -7.56 13.69
N ASP A 223 11.54 -8.49 14.59
CA ASP A 223 12.46 -9.58 14.97
C ASP A 223 12.72 -10.51 13.78
N VAL A 224 11.65 -10.99 13.13
CA VAL A 224 11.78 -11.86 11.95
C VAL A 224 12.50 -11.15 10.79
N TYR A 225 12.19 -9.87 10.58
CA TYR A 225 12.86 -9.05 9.56
C TYR A 225 14.35 -8.91 9.87
N SER A 226 14.71 -8.64 11.12
CA SER A 226 16.10 -8.45 11.55
C SER A 226 16.91 -9.72 11.42
N ASP A 227 16.32 -10.87 11.74
CA ASP A 227 16.97 -12.18 11.63
C ASP A 227 17.20 -12.60 10.16
N SER A 228 16.35 -12.13 9.25
CA SER A 228 16.36 -12.55 7.84
C SER A 228 17.09 -11.58 6.91
N SER A 229 17.30 -10.34 7.34
CA SER A 229 17.79 -9.26 6.47
C SER A 229 19.30 -9.16 6.44
N LEU A 230 19.87 -9.13 5.23
CA LEU A 230 21.31 -8.91 5.01
C LEU A 230 21.77 -7.52 5.45
N ILE A 231 20.88 -6.53 5.34
CA ILE A 231 21.06 -5.15 5.80
C ILE A 231 19.91 -4.87 6.77
N GLY A 232 20.08 -5.32 8.01
CA GLY A 232 19.12 -5.16 9.10
C GLY A 232 19.33 -3.90 9.95
N PHE A 233 18.65 -3.84 11.08
CA PHE A 233 18.83 -2.82 12.10
C PHE A 233 20.10 -3.07 12.92
N SER A 234 20.65 -2.03 13.56
CA SER A 234 21.82 -2.22 14.43
C SER A 234 21.44 -2.87 15.76
N ASP A 235 22.36 -3.60 16.38
CA ASP A 235 22.13 -4.22 17.70
C ASP A 235 21.68 -3.20 18.76
N LYS A 236 22.20 -1.96 18.66
CA LYS A 236 21.81 -0.86 19.55
C LYS A 236 20.35 -0.46 19.34
N ASP A 237 19.91 -0.35 18.09
CA ASP A 237 18.51 0.00 17.77
C ASP A 237 17.58 -1.13 18.24
N LEU A 238 17.96 -2.38 17.99
CA LEU A 238 17.19 -3.55 18.42
C LEU A 238 17.09 -3.68 19.93
N SER A 239 18.19 -3.42 20.66
CA SER A 239 18.18 -3.35 22.12
C SER A 239 17.23 -2.25 22.60
N HIS A 240 17.28 -1.06 22.00
CA HIS A 240 16.40 0.04 22.37
C HIS A 240 14.91 -0.28 22.15
N ILE A 241 14.56 -0.88 21.00
CA ILE A 241 13.19 -1.34 20.73
C ILE A 241 12.75 -2.42 21.72
N THR A 242 13.65 -3.32 22.10
CA THR A 242 13.37 -4.36 23.11
C THR A 242 13.11 -3.74 24.48
N ASP A 243 13.94 -2.79 24.93
CA ASP A 243 13.73 -2.08 26.21
C ASP A 243 12.38 -1.35 26.25
N LEU A 244 12.00 -0.70 25.15
CA LEU A 244 10.70 -0.02 25.03
C LEU A 244 9.52 -1.01 25.06
N TYR A 245 9.69 -2.17 24.44
CA TYR A 245 8.68 -3.22 24.42
C TYR A 245 8.50 -3.86 25.80
N ASP A 246 9.59 -4.19 26.49
CA ASP A 246 9.57 -4.75 27.84
C ASP A 246 8.92 -3.77 28.83
N LEU A 247 9.28 -2.47 28.73
CA LEU A 247 8.63 -1.42 29.51
C LEU A 247 7.11 -1.38 29.29
N ALA A 248 6.65 -1.44 28.04
CA ALA A 248 5.23 -1.44 27.72
C ALA A 248 4.50 -2.69 28.25
N GLN A 249 5.15 -3.87 28.18
CA GLN A 249 4.59 -5.13 28.66
C GLN A 249 4.55 -5.24 30.20
N ASP A 250 5.56 -4.73 30.89
CA ASP A 250 5.58 -4.68 32.35
C ASP A 250 4.42 -3.81 32.88
N MET A 251 4.20 -2.66 32.24
CA MET A 251 3.07 -1.78 32.56
C MET A 251 1.71 -2.46 32.33
N TRP A 252 1.61 -3.33 31.32
CA TRP A 252 0.40 -4.14 31.08
C TRP A 252 0.16 -5.16 32.20
N SER A 253 1.19 -5.93 32.55
CA SER A 253 1.10 -6.99 33.55
C SER A 253 0.68 -6.45 34.93
N HIS A 254 1.32 -5.37 35.38
CA HIS A 254 0.97 -4.72 36.65
C HIS A 254 -0.45 -4.15 36.68
N THR A 255 -0.96 -3.72 35.52
CA THR A 255 -2.30 -3.12 35.43
C THR A 255 -3.38 -4.17 35.37
N LYS A 256 -3.15 -5.31 34.73
CA LYS A 256 -4.08 -6.44 34.77
C LYS A 256 -4.35 -6.86 36.22
N ASP A 257 -3.30 -6.94 37.03
CA ASP A 257 -3.41 -7.27 38.45
C ASP A 257 -4.08 -6.14 39.26
N ALA A 258 -3.78 -4.87 38.96
CA ALA A 258 -4.39 -3.71 39.62
C ALA A 258 -5.89 -3.54 39.28
N LEU A 259 -6.30 -3.75 38.03
CA LEU A 259 -7.70 -3.64 37.60
C LEU A 259 -8.58 -4.75 38.18
N VAL A 260 -8.03 -5.95 38.37
CA VAL A 260 -8.70 -7.04 39.10
C VAL A 260 -8.89 -6.68 40.58
N GLN A 261 -7.96 -5.94 41.19
CA GLN A 261 -8.06 -5.45 42.58
C GLN A 261 -8.95 -4.19 42.74
N CYS A 262 -9.05 -3.35 41.70
CA CYS A 262 -9.77 -2.07 41.72
C CYS A 262 -11.29 -2.16 41.50
N GLN A 263 -11.90 -3.35 41.44
CA GLN A 263 -13.37 -3.50 41.42
C GLN A 263 -14.08 -2.84 42.63
N ASN A 264 -13.34 -2.37 43.66
CA ASN A 264 -13.84 -1.60 44.80
C ASN A 264 -13.20 -0.19 44.95
N GLY A 265 -12.48 0.35 43.94
CA GLY A 265 -11.68 1.58 44.02
C GLY A 265 -12.11 2.74 43.09
N ASN A 266 -11.50 3.92 43.29
CA ASN A 266 -11.83 5.20 42.63
C ASN A 266 -11.46 5.23 41.13
N SER A 267 -12.38 5.65 40.24
CA SER A 267 -12.24 5.60 38.77
C SER A 267 -11.13 6.48 38.18
N SER A 268 -10.72 7.55 38.87
CA SER A 268 -9.71 8.51 38.38
C SER A 268 -8.29 7.91 38.29
N THR A 269 -7.97 6.97 39.17
CA THR A 269 -6.67 6.29 39.17
C THR A 269 -6.54 5.33 37.99
N SER A 270 -7.62 4.63 37.63
CA SER A 270 -7.68 3.71 36.49
C SER A 270 -7.40 4.42 35.16
N LEU A 271 -8.08 5.55 34.92
CA LEU A 271 -7.90 6.34 33.71
C LEU A 271 -6.44 6.81 33.51
N THR A 272 -5.78 7.21 34.60
CA THR A 272 -4.38 7.64 34.57
C THR A 272 -3.44 6.50 34.19
N ILE A 273 -3.72 5.29 34.68
CA ILE A 273 -2.94 4.09 34.33
C ILE A 273 -3.11 3.77 32.83
N LEU A 274 -4.34 3.77 32.32
CA LEU A 274 -4.63 3.52 30.91
C LEU A 274 -3.94 4.55 29.99
N LYS A 275 -3.95 5.83 30.35
CA LYS A 275 -3.24 6.88 29.59
C LYS A 275 -1.74 6.57 29.46
N LYS A 276 -1.10 6.14 30.56
CA LYS A 276 0.32 5.78 30.57
C LYS A 276 0.60 4.57 29.68
N GLN A 277 -0.27 3.57 29.67
CA GLN A 277 -0.13 2.40 28.80
C GLN A 277 -0.27 2.75 27.32
N ILE A 278 -1.29 3.54 26.96
CA ILE A 278 -1.45 4.05 25.59
C ILE A 278 -0.18 4.78 25.15
N TYR A 279 0.37 5.64 26.01
CA TYR A 279 1.61 6.34 25.73
C TYR A 279 2.79 5.38 25.52
N ALA A 280 2.98 4.38 26.37
CA ALA A 280 4.08 3.41 26.26
C ALA A 280 4.02 2.64 24.93
N TYR A 281 2.85 2.10 24.56
CA TYR A 281 2.67 1.40 23.28
C TYR A 281 2.83 2.34 22.08
N SER A 282 2.25 3.54 22.13
CA SER A 282 2.39 4.52 21.05
C SER A 282 3.84 4.95 20.86
N ASN A 283 4.59 5.16 21.96
CA ASN A 283 6.00 5.50 21.92
C ASN A 283 6.84 4.38 21.29
N LEU A 284 6.59 3.11 21.65
CA LEU A 284 7.23 1.97 20.99
C LEU A 284 6.95 1.97 19.48
N LEU A 285 5.67 2.02 19.09
CA LEU A 285 5.26 1.95 17.68
C LEU A 285 5.84 3.13 16.88
N ASP A 286 5.89 4.32 17.46
CA ASP A 286 6.49 5.50 16.81
C ASP A 286 8.00 5.39 16.62
N ASN A 287 8.73 4.83 17.61
CA ASN A 287 10.16 4.55 17.47
C ASN A 287 10.42 3.51 16.37
N ILE A 288 9.61 2.46 16.28
CA ILE A 288 9.73 1.46 15.20
C ILE A 288 9.43 2.09 13.83
N LYS A 289 8.39 2.92 13.72
CA LYS A 289 8.07 3.64 12.47
C LYS A 289 9.22 4.54 12.04
N THR A 290 9.80 5.29 12.97
CA THR A 290 10.94 6.18 12.71
C THR A 290 12.16 5.40 12.26
N LEU A 291 12.46 4.28 12.93
CA LEU A 291 13.55 3.39 12.56
C LEU A 291 13.34 2.78 11.17
N GLY A 292 12.13 2.29 10.86
CA GLY A 292 11.76 1.77 9.54
C GLY A 292 11.97 2.80 8.43
N ARG A 293 11.51 4.05 8.64
CA ARG A 293 11.74 5.17 7.70
C ARG A 293 13.23 5.48 7.51
N SER A 294 14.05 5.35 8.55
CA SER A 294 15.48 5.58 8.43
C SER A 294 16.25 4.49 7.66
N LYS A 295 15.65 3.30 7.45
CA LYS A 295 16.35 2.15 6.85
C LYS A 295 15.73 1.64 5.55
N TRP A 296 14.41 1.60 5.44
CA TRP A 296 13.73 0.98 4.31
C TRP A 296 13.54 1.91 3.11
N THR A 297 13.52 3.22 3.33
CA THR A 297 13.31 4.21 2.26
C THR A 297 14.60 4.88 1.79
N GLU A 298 15.75 4.22 1.98
CA GLU A 298 17.06 4.75 1.56
C GLU A 298 17.58 4.09 0.28
N PHE A 299 17.95 4.91 -0.69
CA PHE A 299 18.70 4.50 -1.86
C PHE A 299 20.20 4.45 -1.53
N ASN A 300 20.78 3.24 -1.48
CA ASN A 300 22.22 3.11 -1.33
C ASN A 300 22.92 3.45 -2.65
N LEU A 301 23.25 4.73 -2.84
CA LEU A 301 23.86 5.25 -4.08
C LEU A 301 25.14 4.51 -4.47
N THR A 302 25.91 4.03 -3.50
CA THR A 302 27.14 3.26 -3.76
C THR A 302 26.82 1.90 -4.37
N VAL A 303 25.88 1.15 -3.79
CA VAL A 303 25.45 -0.16 -4.32
C VAL A 303 24.73 0.00 -5.65
N MET A 304 23.89 1.03 -5.80
CA MET A 304 23.26 1.36 -7.08
C MET A 304 24.30 1.71 -8.14
N GLY A 305 25.30 2.53 -7.81
CA GLY A 305 26.40 2.87 -8.71
C GLY A 305 27.24 1.65 -9.10
N ALA A 306 27.51 0.75 -8.15
CA ALA A 306 28.19 -0.52 -8.43
C ALA A 306 27.33 -1.42 -9.34
N GLY A 307 26.03 -1.53 -9.09
CA GLY A 307 25.08 -2.26 -9.95
C GLY A 307 25.02 -1.69 -11.36
N PHE A 308 24.99 -0.36 -11.48
CA PHE A 308 25.03 0.34 -12.78
C PHE A 308 26.35 0.10 -13.52
N ALA A 309 27.49 0.16 -12.82
CA ALA A 309 28.79 -0.16 -13.40
C ALA A 309 28.87 -1.62 -13.88
N LEU A 310 28.36 -2.58 -13.09
CA LEU A 310 28.25 -3.99 -13.46
C LEU A 310 27.35 -4.19 -14.69
N MET A 311 26.24 -3.46 -14.76
CA MET A 311 25.35 -3.48 -15.93
C MET A 311 26.08 -2.97 -17.19
N LEU A 312 26.80 -1.85 -17.12
CA LEU A 312 27.58 -1.32 -18.24
C LEU A 312 28.70 -2.29 -18.68
N LEU A 313 29.41 -2.89 -17.71
CA LEU A 313 30.43 -3.91 -17.99
C LEU A 313 29.81 -5.12 -18.68
N SER A 314 28.66 -5.59 -18.22
CA SER A 314 27.92 -6.69 -18.85
C SER A 314 27.57 -6.35 -20.30
N LEU A 315 27.03 -5.16 -20.58
CA LEU A 315 26.74 -4.72 -21.94
C LEU A 315 27.99 -4.67 -22.81
N LEU A 316 29.11 -4.18 -22.28
CA LEU A 316 30.40 -4.16 -22.99
C LEU A 316 30.86 -5.59 -23.33
N PHE A 317 30.77 -6.53 -22.40
CA PHE A 317 31.09 -7.94 -22.65
C PHE A 317 30.22 -8.55 -23.75
N HIS A 318 28.91 -8.28 -23.74
CA HIS A 318 28.00 -8.74 -24.79
C HIS A 318 28.41 -8.18 -26.16
N VAL A 319 28.73 -6.89 -26.25
CA VAL A 319 29.19 -6.25 -27.50
C VAL A 319 30.52 -6.86 -27.99
N ILE A 320 31.49 -7.06 -27.10
CA ILE A 320 32.78 -7.69 -27.44
C ILE A 320 32.57 -9.11 -27.93
N PHE A 321 31.72 -9.88 -27.26
CA PHE A 321 31.42 -11.27 -27.61
C PHE A 321 30.74 -11.36 -28.98
N ILE A 322 29.72 -10.53 -29.25
CA ILE A 322 29.07 -10.45 -30.56
C ILE A 322 30.09 -10.10 -31.65
N LYS A 323 30.96 -9.10 -31.41
CA LYS A 323 31.99 -8.70 -32.38
C LYS A 323 33.04 -9.78 -32.62
N LYS A 324 33.39 -10.57 -31.60
CA LYS A 324 34.32 -11.70 -31.72
C LYS A 324 33.69 -12.85 -32.51
N LEU A 325 32.44 -13.20 -32.22
CA LEU A 325 31.69 -14.19 -32.97
C LEU A 325 31.52 -13.77 -34.43
N ASP A 326 31.16 -12.51 -34.71
CA ASP A 326 31.08 -11.98 -36.07
C ASP A 326 32.40 -12.19 -36.83
N LYS A 327 33.54 -11.80 -36.24
CA LYS A 327 34.86 -12.04 -36.85
C LYS A 327 35.20 -13.51 -37.06
N THR A 328 34.84 -14.40 -36.15
CA THR A 328 35.15 -15.84 -36.24
C THR A 328 34.26 -16.54 -37.27
N TYR A 329 32.98 -16.19 -37.35
CA TYR A 329 32.02 -16.79 -38.30
C TYR A 329 32.09 -16.18 -39.70
N VAL A 330 32.61 -14.96 -39.86
CA VAL A 330 32.93 -14.37 -41.18
C VAL A 330 34.01 -15.17 -41.92
N LEU A 331 34.80 -16.01 -41.25
CA LEU A 331 35.86 -16.80 -41.89
C LEU A 331 35.44 -18.17 -42.45
N HIS A 332 34.22 -18.69 -42.23
CA HIS A 332 33.78 -20.02 -42.72
C HIS A 332 32.35 -20.09 -43.29
N PHE A 333 31.89 -19.04 -43.97
CA PHE A 333 30.76 -19.13 -44.90
C PHE A 333 31.21 -18.70 -46.31
N PRO A 334 31.59 -19.63 -47.21
CA PRO A 334 31.72 -19.28 -48.62
C PRO A 334 30.31 -19.01 -49.16
N TYR A 335 29.90 -17.74 -49.17
CA TYR A 335 28.63 -17.31 -49.72
C TYR A 335 28.76 -17.16 -51.24
N CYS A 336 28.14 -18.09 -51.97
CA CYS A 336 27.84 -17.90 -53.38
C CYS A 336 26.43 -17.29 -53.48
N GLY A 337 26.30 -16.07 -54.00
CA GLY A 337 25.00 -15.53 -54.42
C GLY A 337 24.58 -14.21 -53.77
N LYS A 338 24.44 -13.21 -54.64
CA LYS A 338 24.10 -11.79 -54.45
C LYS A 338 23.03 -11.46 -53.38
N PHE A 339 23.39 -10.48 -52.55
CA PHE A 339 22.54 -9.56 -51.78
C PHE A 339 21.39 -10.16 -50.96
N LEU A 340 21.70 -10.50 -49.70
CA LEU A 340 20.85 -10.14 -48.56
C LEU A 340 21.79 -9.78 -47.41
N ILE A 341 21.74 -8.54 -46.93
CA ILE A 341 22.56 -8.06 -45.80
C ILE A 341 22.36 -9.02 -44.62
N SER A 342 23.45 -9.49 -43.99
CA SER A 342 23.37 -10.31 -42.78
C SER A 342 22.64 -9.52 -41.68
N LEU A 343 21.34 -9.78 -41.54
CA LEU A 343 20.47 -9.17 -40.54
C LEU A 343 20.75 -9.69 -39.12
N GLU A 344 21.59 -10.70 -38.98
CA GLU A 344 21.81 -11.44 -37.74
C GLU A 344 22.60 -10.63 -36.70
N VAL A 345 23.65 -9.94 -37.14
CA VAL A 345 24.49 -9.10 -36.28
C VAL A 345 23.76 -7.82 -35.84
N PRO A 346 23.11 -7.06 -36.74
CA PRO A 346 22.25 -5.94 -36.36
C PRO A 346 21.13 -6.34 -35.40
N PHE A 347 20.49 -7.50 -35.62
CA PHE A 347 19.41 -7.98 -34.75
C PHE A 347 19.90 -8.33 -33.34
N ALA A 348 21.08 -8.94 -33.20
CA ALA A 348 21.69 -9.21 -31.90
C ALA A 348 21.99 -7.91 -31.13
N TYR A 349 22.55 -6.90 -31.81
CA TYR A 349 22.78 -5.58 -31.21
C TYR A 349 21.47 -4.89 -30.80
N ILE A 350 20.44 -4.94 -31.64
CA ILE A 350 19.12 -4.37 -31.32
C ILE A 350 18.52 -5.06 -30.09
N THR A 351 18.65 -6.37 -29.95
CA THR A 351 18.11 -7.11 -28.81
C THR A 351 18.84 -6.77 -27.50
N VAL A 352 20.17 -6.61 -27.55
CA VAL A 352 20.97 -6.14 -26.40
C VAL A 352 20.59 -4.70 -26.03
N LEU A 353 20.35 -3.83 -27.01
CA LEU A 353 19.91 -2.47 -26.76
C LEU A 353 18.50 -2.42 -26.15
N ILE A 354 17.54 -3.20 -26.67
CA ILE A 354 16.20 -3.32 -26.08
C ILE A 354 16.30 -3.79 -24.63
N ARG A 355 17.16 -4.79 -24.34
CA ARG A 355 17.40 -5.24 -22.98
C ARG A 355 18.03 -4.16 -22.10
N ALA A 356 18.99 -3.39 -22.61
CA ALA A 356 19.60 -2.28 -21.89
C ALA A 356 18.59 -1.18 -21.56
N PHE A 357 17.77 -0.77 -22.53
CA PHE A 357 16.74 0.24 -22.35
C PHE A 357 15.60 -0.25 -21.43
N SER A 358 15.31 -1.56 -21.40
CA SER A 358 14.31 -2.11 -20.46
C SER A 358 14.67 -1.92 -18.99
N PHE A 359 15.95 -1.78 -18.66
CA PHE A 359 16.38 -1.48 -17.28
C PHE A 359 16.20 -0.02 -16.89
N LEU A 360 15.92 0.87 -17.85
CA LEU A 360 15.63 2.29 -17.63
C LEU A 360 14.12 2.57 -17.63
N SER A 361 13.31 1.53 -17.85
CA SER A 361 11.86 1.62 -17.92
C SER A 361 11.23 1.42 -16.53
N ASN A 362 10.37 2.34 -16.10
CA ASN A 362 9.60 2.21 -14.86
C ASN A 362 8.39 1.26 -15.02
N SER A 363 8.04 0.86 -16.25
CA SER A 363 6.98 -0.12 -16.49
C SER A 363 7.48 -1.54 -16.20
N PHE A 364 7.07 -2.08 -15.05
CA PHE A 364 7.11 -3.50 -14.67
C PHE A 364 8.18 -4.36 -15.38
N ILE A 365 9.34 -4.42 -14.73
CA ILE A 365 10.57 -5.17 -15.07
C ILE A 365 10.37 -6.64 -15.52
N LEU A 366 9.19 -7.23 -15.36
CA LEU A 366 8.89 -8.62 -15.73
C LEU A 366 8.58 -8.84 -17.21
N GLU A 367 7.78 -8.00 -17.86
CA GLU A 367 7.28 -8.32 -19.22
C GLU A 367 8.29 -7.94 -20.31
N GLU A 368 9.00 -6.82 -20.17
CA GLU A 368 10.04 -6.40 -21.12
C GLU A 368 11.22 -7.38 -21.14
N GLY A 369 11.59 -7.93 -19.97
CA GLY A 369 12.60 -8.99 -19.85
C GLY A 369 12.16 -10.30 -20.52
N LYS A 370 10.90 -10.71 -20.36
CA LYS A 370 10.33 -11.88 -21.04
C LYS A 370 10.30 -11.70 -22.55
N VAL A 371 9.98 -10.51 -23.06
CA VAL A 371 10.01 -10.19 -24.49
C VAL A 371 11.43 -10.29 -25.04
N ALA A 372 12.43 -9.73 -24.34
CA ALA A 372 13.82 -9.85 -24.75
C ALA A 372 14.30 -11.31 -24.78
N ILE A 373 13.95 -12.11 -23.77
CA ILE A 373 14.26 -13.55 -23.71
C ILE A 373 13.55 -14.32 -24.84
N PHE A 374 12.27 -14.03 -25.11
CA PHE A 374 11.51 -14.62 -26.19
C PHE A 374 12.12 -14.33 -27.56
N LEU A 375 12.54 -13.09 -27.82
CA LEU A 375 13.19 -12.68 -29.06
C LEU A 375 14.56 -13.38 -29.23
N LEU A 376 15.36 -13.49 -28.17
CA LEU A 376 16.63 -14.22 -28.17
C LEU A 376 16.42 -15.72 -28.45
N ALA A 377 15.51 -16.37 -27.73
CA ALA A 377 15.23 -17.79 -27.88
C ALA A 377 14.69 -18.12 -29.29
N THR A 378 13.74 -17.34 -29.79
CA THR A 378 13.15 -17.54 -31.13
C THR A 378 14.21 -17.39 -32.21
N THR A 379 15.11 -16.42 -32.08
CA THR A 379 16.19 -16.19 -33.05
C THR A 379 17.21 -17.31 -33.03
N GLY A 380 17.64 -17.77 -31.85
CA GLY A 380 18.53 -18.93 -31.71
C GLY A 380 17.92 -20.20 -32.32
N THR A 381 16.61 -20.41 -32.13
CA THR A 381 15.90 -21.59 -32.68
C THR A 381 15.80 -21.53 -34.21
N ILE A 382 15.53 -20.35 -34.78
CA ILE A 382 15.50 -20.15 -36.24
C ILE A 382 16.88 -20.37 -36.85
N GLN A 383 17.94 -19.87 -36.20
CA GLN A 383 19.32 -20.06 -36.65
C GLN A 383 19.74 -21.53 -36.60
N LEU A 384 19.43 -22.23 -35.50
CA LEU A 384 19.68 -23.68 -35.38
C LEU A 384 18.96 -24.46 -36.49
N ARG A 385 17.69 -24.13 -36.77
CA ARG A 385 16.92 -24.75 -37.85
C ARG A 385 17.53 -24.48 -39.23
N ARG A 386 18.01 -23.25 -39.48
CA ARG A 386 18.70 -22.89 -40.74
C ARG A 386 20.02 -23.63 -40.89
N ALA A 387 20.80 -23.77 -39.81
CA ALA A 387 22.05 -24.51 -39.80
C ALA A 387 21.86 -26.01 -40.07
N ILE A 388 20.82 -26.62 -39.48
CA ILE A 388 20.40 -28.00 -39.74
C ILE A 388 19.95 -28.16 -41.21
N ALA A 389 19.07 -27.28 -41.70
CA ALA A 389 18.56 -27.34 -43.07
C ALA A 389 19.63 -27.13 -44.14
N ALA A 390 20.73 -26.45 -43.81
CA ALA A 390 21.89 -26.26 -44.69
C ALA A 390 22.91 -27.42 -44.65
N ASN A 391 22.62 -28.54 -43.96
CA ASN A 391 23.54 -29.69 -43.75
C ASN A 391 24.91 -29.33 -43.13
N LYS A 392 25.04 -28.15 -42.51
CA LYS A 392 26.32 -27.67 -41.94
C LYS A 392 26.71 -28.33 -40.62
N LEU A 393 25.78 -28.99 -39.92
CA LEU A 393 26.06 -29.69 -38.68
C LEU A 393 26.83 -31.01 -38.87
N GLN A 394 26.85 -31.58 -40.08
CA GLN A 394 27.60 -32.81 -40.37
C GLN A 394 29.08 -32.58 -40.71
N SER A 395 29.50 -31.37 -41.07
CA SER A 395 30.90 -31.10 -41.47
C SER A 395 31.87 -30.91 -40.31
N GLU A 396 31.39 -30.66 -39.09
CA GLU A 396 32.27 -30.43 -37.92
C GLU A 396 32.54 -31.69 -37.08
N VAL A 397 31.82 -32.80 -37.31
CA VAL A 397 32.08 -34.09 -36.65
C VAL A 397 33.10 -34.95 -37.43
N GLY A 398 33.45 -34.55 -38.66
CA GLY A 398 34.40 -35.28 -39.53
C GLY A 398 35.84 -34.75 -39.54
N ALA A 399 36.18 -33.80 -38.68
CA ALA A 399 37.53 -33.22 -38.58
C ALA A 399 38.10 -33.39 -37.16
N TYR A 400 38.30 -34.65 -36.77
CA TYR A 400 39.26 -35.08 -35.75
C TYR A 400 39.96 -36.35 -36.22
#